data_AF-A0A3M1F7W5-F1
#
_entry.id   AF-A0A3M1F7W5-F1
#
_cell.length_a   1.000
_cell.length_b   1.000
_cell.length_c   1.000
_cell.angle_alpha   90.00
_cell.angle_beta   90.00
_cell.angle_gamma   90.00
#
_symmetry.space_group_name_H-M   'P 1'
#
loop_
_entity.id
_entity.type
_entity.pdbx_description
1 polymer ?
#
loop_
_entity_poly.entity_id
_entity_poly.type
_entity_poly.pdbx_seq_one_letter_code
_entity_poly.pdbx_strand_id
1 'polypeptide(L)'
;MRKGEERLAGRLLSEELLSRYVSITKEALAVARRAPKGAGADVVLDMAKRYVADAEFFSKKGKKLLAFAAVNYAHGWLDAGARLGCFVVKDNHLFTVDDDGKE
;
A
#
# COMPACT_ATOMS: atom_id res chain seq x y z
N MET A 1 -0.14 -7.88 -29.09
CA MET A 1 -0.77 -6.75 -28.37
C MET A 1 -0.80 -5.54 -29.30
N ARG A 2 -1.82 -4.69 -29.23
CA ARG A 2 -1.90 -3.48 -30.06
C ARG A 2 -0.88 -2.46 -29.54
N LYS A 3 -0.19 -1.70 -30.42
CA LYS A 3 0.76 -0.62 -30.03
C LYS A 3 0.22 0.35 -28.96
N GLY A 4 -1.11 0.54 -28.90
CA GLY A 4 -1.76 1.35 -27.86
C GLY A 4 -1.74 0.72 -26.47
N GLU A 5 -1.85 -0.61 -26.36
CA GLU A 5 -1.84 -1.35 -25.08
C GLU A 5 -0.45 -1.34 -24.43
N GLU A 6 0.61 -1.48 -25.23
CA GLU A 6 2.01 -1.37 -24.77
C GLU A 6 2.33 0.04 -24.24
N ARG A 7 1.85 1.07 -24.93
CA ARG A 7 2.07 2.47 -24.53
C ARG A 7 1.31 2.81 -23.25
N LEU A 8 0.12 2.23 -23.06
CA LEU A 8 -0.68 2.38 -21.85
C LEU A 8 -0.01 1.64 -20.67
N ALA A 9 0.45 0.41 -20.88
CA ALA A 9 1.19 -0.37 -19.88
C ALA A 9 2.49 0.34 -19.44
N GLY A 10 3.21 0.94 -20.38
CA GLY A 10 4.40 1.75 -20.08
C GLY A 10 4.10 2.98 -19.20
N ARG A 11 2.96 3.65 -19.40
CA ARG A 11 2.52 4.75 -18.51
C ARG A 11 2.06 4.26 -17.14
N LEU A 12 1.39 3.11 -17.08
CA LEU A 12 0.90 2.52 -15.84
C LEU A 12 2.01 1.91 -14.96
N LEU A 13 3.22 1.71 -15.49
CA LEU A 13 4.37 1.16 -14.78
C LEU A 13 5.58 2.09 -14.84
N SER A 14 5.35 3.41 -14.84
CA SER A 14 6.43 4.39 -14.78
C SER A 14 7.14 4.35 -13.42
N GLU A 15 8.42 4.73 -13.40
CA GLU A 15 9.19 4.81 -12.14
C GLU A 15 8.63 5.87 -11.20
N GLU A 16 8.12 6.96 -11.76
CA GLU A 16 7.45 8.01 -11.01
C GLU A 16 6.21 7.48 -10.27
N LEU A 17 5.37 6.70 -10.96
CA LEU A 17 4.17 6.12 -10.37
C LEU A 17 4.54 5.10 -9.28
N LEU A 18 5.51 4.23 -9.55
CA LEU A 18 6.00 3.27 -8.55
C LEU A 18 6.55 3.99 -7.31
N SER A 19 7.38 5.01 -7.51
CA SER A 19 7.95 5.82 -6.42
C SER A 19 6.85 6.47 -5.57
N ARG A 20 5.84 7.05 -6.23
CA ARG A 20 4.67 7.64 -5.56
C ARG A 20 3.94 6.63 -4.69
N TYR A 21 3.63 5.45 -5.21
CA TYR A 21 2.90 4.40 -4.47
C TYR A 21 3.73 3.85 -3.30
N VAL A 22 5.04 3.69 -3.49
CA VAL A 22 5.97 3.32 -2.40
C VAL A 22 5.98 4.38 -1.31
N SER A 23 6.03 5.66 -1.68
CA SER A 23 6.01 6.77 -0.72
C SER A 23 4.72 6.75 0.12
N ILE A 24 3.56 6.76 -0.53
CA ILE A 24 2.25 6.78 0.14
C ILE A 24 2.09 5.56 1.06
N THR A 25 2.50 4.37 0.60
CA THR A 25 2.38 3.14 1.39
C THR A 25 3.30 3.14 2.60
N LYS A 26 4.52 3.67 2.48
CA LYS A 26 5.43 3.81 3.61
C LYS A 26 4.93 4.82 4.63
N GLU A 27 4.34 5.92 4.16
CA GLU A 27 3.72 6.91 5.03
C GLU A 27 2.53 6.32 5.79
N ALA A 28 1.61 5.65 5.11
CA ALA A 28 0.49 4.94 5.71
C ALA A 28 0.96 3.91 6.76
N LEU A 29 1.99 3.12 6.43
CA LEU A 29 2.59 2.16 7.37
C LEU A 29 3.21 2.83 8.60
N ALA A 30 3.83 4.00 8.43
CA ALA A 30 4.45 4.74 9.52
C ALA A 30 3.43 5.33 10.50
N VAL A 31 2.27 5.76 10.00
CA VAL A 31 1.20 6.37 10.81
C VAL A 31 0.19 5.36 11.34
N ALA A 32 0.11 4.15 10.78
CA ALA A 32 -0.77 3.09 11.28
C ALA A 32 -0.40 2.72 12.73
N ARG A 33 -1.29 3.05 13.67
CA ARG A 33 -1.14 2.77 15.11
C ARG A 33 -2.23 1.82 15.56
N ARG A 34 -1.85 0.77 16.29
CA ARG A 34 -2.78 -0.25 16.79
C ARG A 34 -3.90 0.41 17.60
N ALA A 35 -5.15 0.08 17.28
CA ALA A 35 -6.30 0.45 18.09
C ALA A 35 -6.36 -0.38 19.39
N PRO A 36 -6.87 0.15 20.52
CA PRO A 36 -6.95 -0.57 21.79
C PRO A 36 -7.67 -1.92 21.72
N LYS A 37 -8.63 -2.07 20.79
CA LYS A 37 -9.39 -3.30 20.52
C LYS A 37 -9.13 -3.89 19.12
N GLY A 38 -8.08 -3.41 18.45
CA GLY A 38 -7.74 -3.78 17.07
C GLY A 38 -7.11 -5.17 16.99
N ALA A 39 -7.93 -6.22 16.99
CA ALA A 39 -7.48 -7.59 16.77
C ALA A 39 -6.79 -7.71 15.39
N GLY A 40 -5.71 -8.48 15.32
CA GLY A 40 -5.01 -8.75 14.06
C GLY A 40 -4.15 -7.60 13.52
N ALA A 41 -4.08 -6.44 14.20
CA ALA A 41 -3.27 -5.31 13.75
C ALA A 41 -1.80 -5.68 13.49
N ASP A 42 -1.23 -6.56 14.30
CA ASP A 42 0.17 -7.00 14.13
C ASP A 42 0.38 -7.85 12.90
N VAL A 43 -0.60 -8.71 12.59
CA VAL A 43 -0.59 -9.49 11.35
C VAL A 43 -0.67 -8.55 10.16
N VAL A 44 -1.58 -7.58 10.19
CA VAL A 44 -1.71 -6.59 9.10
C VAL A 44 -0.42 -5.81 8.91
N LEU A 45 0.17 -5.28 9.99
CA LEU A 45 1.41 -4.51 9.92
C LEU A 45 2.61 -5.36 9.48
N ASP A 46 2.70 -6.60 9.93
CA ASP A 46 3.77 -7.53 9.50
C ASP A 46 3.64 -7.84 8.00
N MET A 47 2.42 -8.16 7.54
CA MET A 47 2.17 -8.43 6.12
C MET A 47 2.47 -7.20 5.25
N ALA A 48 1.99 -6.01 5.63
CA ALA A 48 2.28 -4.78 4.91
C ALA A 48 3.80 -4.50 4.83
N LYS A 49 4.55 -4.68 5.93
CA LYS A 49 6.01 -4.53 5.96
C LYS A 49 6.72 -5.49 5.01
N ARG A 50 6.34 -6.76 5.02
CA ARG A 50 6.93 -7.78 4.13
C ARG A 50 6.74 -7.42 2.66
N TYR A 51 5.54 -7.01 2.27
CA TYR A 51 5.26 -6.65 0.88
C TYR A 51 5.90 -5.31 0.45
N VAL A 52 6.11 -4.36 1.38
CA VAL A 52 6.97 -3.19 1.10
C VAL A 52 8.41 -3.62 0.83
N ALA A 53 8.96 -4.56 1.62
CA ALA A 53 10.30 -5.10 1.39
C ALA A 53 10.41 -5.85 0.05
N ASP A 54 9.38 -6.60 -0.33
CA ASP A 54 9.29 -7.24 -1.65
C ASP A 54 9.27 -6.21 -2.79
N ALA A 55 8.52 -5.13 -2.63
CA ALA A 55 8.48 -4.05 -3.62
C ALA A 55 9.87 -3.43 -3.84
N GLU A 56 10.61 -3.18 -2.76
CA GLU A 56 12.00 -2.68 -2.84
C GLU A 56 12.93 -3.69 -3.50
N PHE A 57 12.81 -4.98 -3.15
CA PHE A 57 13.59 -6.05 -3.75
C PHE A 57 13.36 -6.16 -5.26
N PHE A 58 12.10 -6.13 -5.71
CA PHE A 58 11.76 -6.19 -7.12
C PHE A 58 12.18 -4.94 -7.87
N SER A 59 12.06 -3.76 -7.25
CA SER A 59 12.50 -2.49 -7.82
C SER A 59 14.01 -2.49 -8.08
N LYS A 60 14.83 -2.92 -7.10
CA LYS A 60 16.29 -3.08 -7.24
C LYS A 60 16.68 -4.05 -8.35
N LYS A 61 15.81 -5.02 -8.70
CA LYS A 61 16.02 -5.98 -9.79
C LYS A 61 15.44 -5.54 -11.14
N GLY A 62 14.93 -4.31 -11.25
CA GLY A 62 14.29 -3.82 -12.47
C GLY A 62 12.94 -4.48 -12.80
N LYS A 63 12.37 -5.26 -11.87
CA LYS A 63 11.10 -5.99 -12.07
C LYS A 63 9.91 -5.10 -11.71
N LYS A 64 9.68 -4.05 -12.50
CA LYS A 64 8.70 -2.98 -12.21
C LYS A 64 7.27 -3.49 -11.95
N LEU A 65 6.77 -4.42 -12.75
CA LEU A 65 5.43 -5.00 -12.56
C LEU A 65 5.29 -5.68 -11.20
N LEU A 66 6.29 -6.48 -10.79
CA LEU A 66 6.27 -7.16 -9.50
C LEU A 66 6.41 -6.18 -8.34
N ALA A 67 7.25 -5.15 -8.50
CA ALA A 67 7.38 -4.10 -7.50
C ALA A 67 6.07 -3.34 -7.29
N PHE A 68 5.38 -3.01 -8.39
CA PHE A 68 4.08 -2.35 -8.37
C PHE A 68 3.00 -3.24 -7.75
N ALA A 69 2.97 -4.53 -8.10
CA ALA A 69 2.03 -5.48 -7.50
C ALA A 69 2.24 -5.61 -5.98
N ALA A 70 3.50 -5.74 -5.54
CA ALA A 70 3.85 -5.90 -4.14
C ALA A 70 3.47 -4.66 -3.31
N VAL A 71 3.77 -3.44 -3.78
CA VAL A 71 3.44 -2.22 -3.03
C VAL A 71 1.94 -1.99 -2.92
N ASN A 72 1.17 -2.27 -3.98
CA ASN A 72 -0.29 -2.16 -3.92
C ASN A 72 -0.90 -3.21 -2.98
N TYR A 73 -0.35 -4.42 -2.95
CA TYR A 73 -0.82 -5.45 -2.02
C TYR A 73 -0.48 -5.10 -0.56
N ALA A 74 0.70 -4.51 -0.29
CA ALA A 74 1.01 -3.93 1.01
C ALA A 74 -0.01 -2.87 1.44
N HIS A 75 -0.37 -1.95 0.53
CA HIS A 75 -1.36 -0.92 0.82
C HIS A 75 -2.76 -1.51 1.06
N GLY A 76 -3.14 -2.53 0.31
CA GLY A 76 -4.42 -3.24 0.51
C GLY A 76 -4.54 -3.88 1.90
N TRP A 77 -3.45 -4.40 2.47
CA TRP A 77 -3.43 -4.83 3.87
C TRP A 77 -3.72 -3.67 4.83
N LEU A 78 -3.07 -2.52 4.62
CA LEU A 78 -3.26 -1.33 5.45
C LEU A 78 -4.70 -0.81 5.39
N ASP A 79 -5.28 -0.74 4.19
CA ASP A 79 -6.68 -0.36 3.97
C ASP A 79 -7.65 -1.31 4.66
N ALA A 80 -7.44 -2.62 4.52
CA ALA A 80 -8.26 -3.61 5.19
C ALA A 80 -8.16 -3.47 6.72
N GLY A 81 -6.96 -3.27 7.26
CA GLY A 81 -6.76 -3.01 8.69
C GLY A 81 -7.44 -1.75 9.17
N ALA A 82 -7.39 -0.67 8.40
CA ALA A 82 -8.08 0.58 8.72
C ALA A 82 -9.61 0.38 8.77
N ARG A 83 -10.18 -0.26 7.74
CA ARG A 83 -11.64 -0.53 7.67
C ARG A 83 -12.14 -1.51 8.72
N LEU A 84 -11.30 -2.46 9.14
CA LEU A 84 -11.64 -3.43 10.19
C LEU A 84 -11.42 -2.87 11.62
N GLY A 85 -10.97 -1.63 11.77
CA GLY A 85 -10.71 -1.02 13.07
C GLY A 85 -9.46 -1.57 13.76
N CYS A 86 -8.51 -2.15 13.00
CA CYS A 86 -7.21 -2.54 13.53
C CYS A 86 -6.36 -1.34 13.95
N PHE A 87 -6.60 -0.17 13.34
CA PHE A 87 -5.82 1.05 13.55
C PHE A 87 -6.66 2.23 14.02
N VAL A 88 -6.07 3.14 14.78
CA VAL A 88 -6.63 4.48 15.03
C VAL A 88 -6.17 5.39 13.90
N VAL A 89 -6.96 5.47 12.82
CA VAL A 89 -6.66 6.30 11.65
C VAL A 89 -7.86 7.16 11.29
N LYS A 90 -7.60 8.42 10.95
CA LYS A 90 -8.59 9.40 10.47
C LYS A 90 -8.17 10.06 9.15
N ASP A 91 -7.09 9.58 8.56
CA ASP A 91 -6.48 10.16 7.37
C ASP A 91 -7.06 9.47 6.12
N ASN A 92 -8.06 10.11 5.51
CA ASN A 92 -8.72 9.65 4.29
C ASN A 92 -7.85 9.82 3.02
N HIS A 93 -6.70 10.51 3.12
CA HIS A 93 -5.73 10.64 2.05
C HIS A 93 -4.79 9.43 2.00
N LEU A 94 -4.47 8.85 3.16
CA LEU A 94 -3.58 7.69 3.27
C LEU A 94 -4.31 6.34 3.33
N PHE A 95 -5.58 6.32 3.71
CA PHE A 95 -6.37 5.10 3.83
C PHE A 95 -7.74 5.29 3.17
N THR A 96 -8.30 4.20 2.66
CA THR A 96 -9.65 4.13 2.10
C THR A 96 -10.74 4.11 3.19
N VAL A 97 -10.69 5.06 4.12
CA VAL A 97 -11.68 5.25 5.18
C VAL A 97 -12.53 6.50 4.90
N ASP A 98 -13.80 6.47 5.31
CA ASP A 98 -14.64 7.66 5.33
C ASP A 98 -14.27 8.52 6.56
N ASP A 99 -14.54 9.83 6.54
CA ASP A 99 -14.22 10.76 7.65
C ASP A 99 -14.90 10.39 9.00
N ASP A 100 -15.79 9.41 8.99
CA ASP A 100 -16.60 8.94 10.11
C ASP A 100 -15.86 7.93 11.02
N GLY A 101 -14.52 7.96 11.05
CA GLY A 101 -13.68 7.09 11.88
C GLY A 101 -14.15 7.09 13.35
N LYS A 102 -14.97 6.09 13.69
CA LYS A 102 -15.77 6.02 14.91
C LYS A 102 -14.89 6.15 16.16
N GLU A 103 -15.38 6.97 17.09
CA GLU A 103 -14.84 7.21 18.44
C GLU A 103 -14.52 5.93 19.23
#